data_AF-A0A812NT94-F1
#
_entry.id   AF-A0A812NT94-F1
#
_cell.length_a   1.000
_cell.length_b   1.000
_cell.length_c   1.000
_cell.angle_alpha   90.00
_cell.angle_beta   90.00
_cell.angle_gamma   90.00
#
_symmetry.space_group_name_H-M   'P 1'
#
loop_
_entity.id
_entity.type
_entity.pdbx_description
1 polymer ?
#
loop_
_entity_poly.entity_id
_entity_poly.type
_entity_poly.pdbx_seq_one_letter_code
_entity_poly.pdbx_strand_id
1 'polypeptide(L)'
;NRTSSEVNAFERQASEAQARYKKLLEQWSRVYEELRAHYGASIDRVKPYFEAAQTFRYASERVQVVVREFSAAASQHSQAKAELRNIETRLAYGAHKVRLDRDQQDGLSRATVRVLRCRQERDRREQEYAESLREYEDAKAMLEDLKHKLGEALIKRYEPIFRQLQQHQLTLSAEQQRIASFSEKAA
;
A
#
# COMPACT_ATOMS: atom_id res chain seq x y z
N ASN A 1 20.61 35.14 -1.39
CA ASN A 1 19.28 35.75 -1.65
C ASN A 1 18.27 34.76 -2.25
N ARG A 2 18.60 33.99 -3.29
CA ARG A 2 17.65 33.08 -3.97
C ARG A 2 17.14 31.92 -3.09
N THR A 3 18.01 31.33 -2.29
CA THR A 3 17.65 30.28 -1.31
C THR A 3 16.78 30.82 -0.17
N SER A 4 17.06 32.02 0.34
CA SER A 4 16.24 32.66 1.38
C SER A 4 14.84 33.04 0.87
N SER A 5 14.70 33.46 -0.39
CA SER A 5 13.37 33.73 -0.98
C SER A 5 12.54 32.46 -1.18
N GLU A 6 13.20 31.33 -1.47
CA GLU A 6 12.55 30.02 -1.64
C GLU A 6 12.08 29.44 -0.29
N VAL A 7 12.91 29.51 0.75
CA VAL A 7 12.53 29.14 2.13
C VAL A 7 11.33 29.98 2.60
N ASN A 8 11.41 31.32 2.45
CA ASN A 8 10.30 32.22 2.81
C ASN A 8 9.03 31.97 1.99
N ALA A 9 9.12 31.36 0.80
CA ALA A 9 7.96 30.98 0.00
C ALA A 9 7.32 29.69 0.54
N PHE A 10 8.13 28.67 0.87
CA PHE A 10 7.63 27.42 1.45
C PHE A 10 7.04 27.62 2.85
N GLU A 11 7.62 28.47 3.70
CA GLU A 11 7.04 28.83 5.01
C GLU A 11 5.67 29.48 4.88
N ARG A 12 5.49 30.39 3.91
CA ARG A 12 4.19 31.00 3.62
C ARG A 12 3.18 29.96 3.13
N GLN A 13 3.58 29.07 2.22
CA GLN A 13 2.72 28.00 1.72
C GLN A 13 2.32 27.02 2.83
N ALA A 14 3.24 26.66 3.74
CA ALA A 14 2.94 25.84 4.91
C ALA A 14 1.93 26.53 5.84
N SER A 15 2.12 27.83 6.09
CA SER A 15 1.21 28.63 6.93
C SER A 15 -0.19 28.75 6.32
N GLU A 16 -0.30 28.97 5.02
CA GLU A 16 -1.58 28.99 4.30
C GLU A 16 -2.28 27.63 4.33
N ALA A 17 -1.53 26.54 4.10
CA ALA A 17 -2.06 25.17 4.20
C ALA A 17 -2.54 24.86 5.63
N GLN A 18 -1.81 25.32 6.65
CA GLN A 18 -2.20 25.17 8.06
C GLN A 18 -3.49 25.94 8.39
N ALA A 19 -3.66 27.16 7.87
CA ALA A 19 -4.89 27.93 8.04
C ALA A 19 -6.09 27.24 7.36
N ARG A 20 -5.89 26.70 6.15
CA ARG A 20 -6.92 25.91 5.43
C ARG A 20 -7.29 24.64 6.20
N TYR A 21 -6.30 23.91 6.69
CA TYR A 21 -6.50 22.70 7.50
C TYR A 21 -7.33 23.00 8.76
N LYS A 22 -6.99 24.06 9.51
CA LYS A 22 -7.77 24.47 10.70
C LYS A 22 -9.23 24.78 10.35
N LYS A 23 -9.47 25.54 9.29
CA LYS A 23 -10.83 25.86 8.82
C LYS A 23 -11.62 24.61 8.42
N LEU A 24 -10.98 23.69 7.69
CA LEU A 24 -11.61 22.42 7.31
C LEU A 24 -11.92 21.55 8.53
N LEU A 25 -11.06 21.56 9.55
CA LEU A 25 -11.27 20.79 10.77
C LEU A 25 -12.46 21.32 11.58
N GLU A 26 -12.59 22.65 11.68
CA GLU A 26 -13.75 23.29 12.31
C GLU A 26 -15.05 22.96 11.54
N GLN A 27 -15.03 23.03 10.21
CA GLN A 27 -16.16 22.65 9.36
C GLN A 27 -16.53 21.18 9.55
N TRP A 28 -15.55 20.28 9.58
CA TRP A 28 -15.77 18.86 9.81
C TRP A 28 -16.39 18.59 11.19
N SER A 29 -15.89 19.26 12.24
CA SER A 29 -16.41 19.12 13.60
C SER A 29 -17.89 19.53 13.66
N ARG A 30 -18.27 20.64 13.01
CA ARG A 30 -19.67 21.08 12.92
C ARG A 30 -20.55 20.09 12.16
N VAL A 31 -20.11 19.62 11.00
CA VAL A 31 -20.84 18.61 10.21
C VAL A 31 -21.04 17.34 11.04
N TYR A 32 -20.02 16.91 11.78
CA TYR A 32 -20.11 15.74 12.65
C TYR A 32 -21.08 15.94 13.82
N GLU A 33 -21.08 17.11 14.45
CA GLU A 33 -22.04 17.47 15.51
C GLU A 33 -23.48 17.52 14.99
N GLU A 34 -23.72 18.12 13.82
CA GLU A 34 -25.04 18.16 13.16
C GLU A 34 -25.55 16.75 12.84
N LEU A 35 -24.67 15.88 12.30
CA LEU A 35 -24.99 14.49 12.05
C LEU A 35 -25.32 13.75 13.35
N ARG A 36 -24.57 13.99 14.43
CA ARG A 36 -24.84 13.38 15.73
C ARG A 36 -26.17 13.88 16.33
N ALA A 37 -26.51 15.15 16.15
CA ALA A 37 -27.79 15.70 16.57
C ALA A 37 -28.95 15.10 15.78
N HIS A 38 -28.78 14.87 14.47
CA HIS A 38 -29.84 14.34 13.62
C HIS A 38 -30.05 12.82 13.75
N TYR A 39 -28.97 12.05 13.86
CA TYR A 39 -29.01 10.59 13.88
C TYR A 39 -28.84 9.95 15.27
N GLY A 40 -28.53 10.77 16.28
CA GLY A 40 -28.36 10.34 17.67
C GLY A 40 -27.20 9.35 17.87
N ALA A 41 -27.22 8.64 19.00
CA ALA A 41 -26.20 7.65 19.38
C ALA A 41 -26.13 6.42 18.44
N SER A 42 -27.05 6.29 17.48
CA SER A 42 -27.01 5.22 16.49
C SER A 42 -25.83 5.35 15.52
N ILE A 43 -25.30 6.57 15.30
CA ILE A 43 -24.10 6.77 14.48
C ILE A 43 -22.88 6.05 15.09
N ASP A 44 -22.77 6.07 16.42
CA ASP A 44 -21.68 5.44 17.17
C ASP A 44 -21.73 3.90 17.07
N ARG A 45 -22.93 3.33 16.83
CA ARG A 45 -23.12 1.88 16.65
C ARG A 45 -22.71 1.40 15.25
N VAL A 46 -22.92 2.22 14.22
CA VAL A 46 -22.64 1.83 12.82
C VAL A 46 -21.21 2.20 12.43
N LYS A 47 -20.59 3.18 13.11
CA LYS A 47 -19.22 3.62 12.86
C LYS A 47 -18.18 2.48 12.74
N PRO A 48 -18.14 1.48 13.65
CA PRO A 48 -17.15 0.40 13.55
C PRO A 48 -17.23 -0.38 12.24
N TYR A 49 -18.43 -0.53 11.64
CA TYR A 49 -18.59 -1.21 10.36
C TYR A 49 -17.93 -0.44 9.21
N PHE A 50 -18.10 0.89 9.17
CA PHE A 50 -17.50 1.70 8.10
C PHE A 50 -15.98 1.82 8.25
N GLU A 51 -15.47 1.83 9.48
CA GLU A 51 -14.04 1.73 9.76
C GLU A 51 -13.50 0.36 9.33
N ALA A 52 -14.18 -0.74 9.67
CA ALA A 52 -13.84 -2.09 9.21
C ALA A 52 -13.86 -2.19 7.68
N ALA A 53 -14.84 -1.56 7.02
CA ALA A 53 -14.95 -1.55 5.56
C ALA A 53 -13.78 -0.80 4.92
N GLN A 54 -13.32 0.28 5.54
CA GLN A 54 -12.13 1.01 5.08
C GLN A 54 -10.86 0.18 5.27
N THR A 55 -10.69 -0.46 6.44
CA THR A 55 -9.55 -1.37 6.70
C THR A 55 -9.54 -2.53 5.70
N PHE A 56 -10.69 -3.16 5.46
CA PHE A 56 -10.83 -4.22 4.47
C PHE A 56 -10.46 -3.76 3.06
N ARG A 57 -10.88 -2.55 2.66
CA ARG A 57 -10.47 -1.96 1.38
C ARG A 57 -8.95 -1.80 1.29
N TYR A 58 -8.30 -1.24 2.31
CA TYR A 58 -6.84 -1.08 2.31
C TYR A 58 -6.12 -2.43 2.28
N ALA A 59 -6.57 -3.41 3.05
CA ALA A 59 -6.02 -4.76 3.01
C ALA A 59 -6.19 -5.40 1.62
N SER A 60 -7.36 -5.23 0.99
CA SER A 60 -7.61 -5.72 -0.37
C SER A 60 -6.70 -5.06 -1.41
N GLU A 61 -6.52 -3.74 -1.34
CA GLU A 61 -5.61 -2.99 -2.22
C GLU A 61 -4.15 -3.45 -2.00
N ARG A 62 -3.73 -3.62 -0.74
CA ARG A 62 -2.40 -4.12 -0.40
C ARG A 62 -2.13 -5.52 -0.95
N VAL A 63 -3.07 -6.45 -0.77
CA VAL A 63 -2.96 -7.80 -1.34
C VAL A 63 -2.79 -7.75 -2.85
N GLN A 64 -3.54 -6.90 -3.57
CA GLN A 64 -3.38 -6.76 -5.02
C GLN A 64 -1.98 -6.29 -5.43
N VAL A 65 -1.39 -5.35 -4.68
CA VAL A 65 -0.02 -4.89 -4.92
C VAL A 65 0.97 -6.03 -4.67
N VAL A 66 0.91 -6.65 -3.51
CA VAL A 66 1.87 -7.70 -3.11
C VAL A 66 1.77 -8.93 -4.01
N VAL A 67 0.58 -9.31 -4.47
CA VAL A 67 0.39 -10.40 -5.45
C VAL A 67 1.10 -10.10 -6.77
N ARG A 68 1.04 -8.86 -7.25
CA ARG A 68 1.73 -8.45 -8.49
C ARG A 68 3.24 -8.51 -8.31
N GLU A 69 3.75 -8.04 -7.17
CA GLU A 69 5.17 -8.08 -6.86
C GLU A 69 5.70 -9.51 -6.72
N PHE A 70 4.98 -10.37 -6.00
CA PHE A 70 5.29 -11.79 -5.90
C PHE A 70 5.29 -12.47 -7.27
N SER A 71 4.27 -12.22 -8.09
CA SER A 71 4.17 -12.78 -9.45
C SER A 71 5.35 -12.32 -10.33
N ALA A 72 5.76 -11.05 -10.22
CA ALA A 72 6.92 -10.53 -10.92
C ALA A 72 8.22 -11.20 -10.46
N ALA A 73 8.43 -11.35 -9.15
CA ALA A 73 9.60 -12.03 -8.58
C ALA A 73 9.65 -13.52 -8.98
N ALA A 74 8.51 -14.21 -8.98
CA ALA A 74 8.40 -15.60 -9.42
C ALA A 74 8.71 -15.76 -10.91
N SER A 75 8.26 -14.82 -11.74
CA SER A 75 8.58 -14.78 -13.18
C SER A 75 10.09 -14.58 -13.41
N GLN A 76 10.70 -13.62 -12.71
CA GLN A 76 12.15 -13.39 -12.79
C GLN A 76 12.97 -14.60 -12.35
N HIS A 77 12.57 -15.28 -11.27
CA HIS A 77 13.21 -16.51 -10.83
C HIS A 77 13.09 -17.62 -11.89
N SER A 78 11.92 -17.76 -12.51
CA SER A 78 11.69 -18.74 -13.59
C SER A 78 12.57 -18.44 -14.81
N GLN A 79 12.69 -17.16 -15.19
CA GLN A 79 13.59 -16.72 -16.26
C GLN A 79 15.05 -17.02 -15.93
N ALA A 80 15.52 -16.69 -14.71
CA ALA A 80 16.89 -16.98 -14.30
C ALA A 80 17.21 -18.49 -14.32
N LYS A 81 16.25 -19.34 -13.92
CA LYS A 81 16.41 -20.81 -14.02
C LYS A 81 16.48 -21.29 -15.46
N ALA A 82 15.65 -20.73 -16.35
CA ALA A 82 15.69 -21.06 -17.77
C ALA A 82 17.02 -20.65 -18.42
N GLU A 83 17.55 -19.47 -18.07
CA GLU A 83 18.88 -19.02 -18.52
C GLU A 83 19.99 -19.94 -18.02
N LEU A 84 19.99 -20.32 -16.73
CA LEU A 84 20.95 -21.26 -16.18
C LEU A 84 20.91 -22.60 -16.92
N ARG A 85 19.71 -23.15 -17.14
CA ARG A 85 19.51 -24.39 -17.89
C ARG A 85 20.03 -24.29 -19.33
N ASN A 86 19.84 -23.15 -19.98
CA ASN A 86 20.36 -22.91 -21.33
C ASN A 86 21.90 -22.89 -21.34
N ILE A 87 22.53 -22.28 -20.33
CA ILE A 87 23.99 -22.30 -20.16
C ILE A 87 24.46 -23.74 -19.94
N GLU A 88 23.87 -24.47 -18.99
CA GLU A 88 24.22 -25.87 -18.71
C GLU A 88 24.10 -26.77 -19.94
N THR A 89 23.03 -26.59 -20.73
CA THR A 89 22.83 -27.34 -21.96
C THR A 89 23.93 -27.04 -22.98
N ARG A 90 24.26 -25.76 -23.20
CA ARG A 90 25.36 -25.36 -24.10
C ARG A 90 26.71 -25.91 -23.66
N LEU A 91 26.98 -25.93 -22.35
CA LEU A 91 28.20 -26.53 -21.80
C LEU A 91 28.22 -28.04 -21.99
N ALA A 92 27.09 -28.73 -21.83
CA ALA A 92 26.98 -30.17 -22.08
C ALA A 92 27.28 -30.54 -23.55
N TYR A 93 26.81 -29.73 -24.52
CA TYR A 93 27.17 -29.89 -25.93
C TYR A 93 28.65 -29.56 -26.23
N GLY A 94 29.27 -28.67 -25.45
CA GLY A 94 30.70 -28.32 -25.54
C GLY A 94 31.65 -29.24 -24.78
N ALA A 95 31.13 -30.19 -23.99
CA ALA A 95 31.86 -31.04 -23.05
C ALA A 95 32.78 -32.09 -23.70
N HIS A 96 32.91 -32.11 -25.03
CA HIS A 96 34.02 -32.80 -25.71
C HIS A 96 35.41 -32.27 -25.26
N LYS A 97 35.46 -31.12 -24.58
CA LYS A 97 36.62 -30.64 -23.81
C LYS A 97 36.49 -31.04 -22.32
N VAL A 98 37.52 -31.73 -21.80
CA VAL A 98 37.59 -32.28 -20.42
C VAL A 98 37.56 -31.22 -19.31
N ARG A 99 37.74 -29.93 -19.64
CA ARG A 99 37.66 -28.80 -18.69
C ARG A 99 36.92 -27.61 -19.30
N LEU A 100 36.02 -27.03 -18.52
CA LEU A 100 35.41 -25.72 -18.82
C LEU A 100 36.51 -24.65 -18.82
N ASP A 101 36.44 -23.72 -19.76
CA ASP A 101 37.29 -22.53 -19.72
C ASP A 101 36.82 -21.54 -18.64
N ARG A 102 37.65 -20.54 -18.36
CA ARG A 102 37.38 -19.56 -17.29
C ARG A 102 36.10 -18.76 -17.54
N ASP A 103 35.83 -18.37 -18.78
CA ASP A 103 34.65 -17.57 -19.12
C ASP A 103 33.36 -18.37 -18.98
N GLN A 104 33.40 -19.67 -19.30
CA GLN A 104 32.32 -20.62 -19.10
C GLN A 104 32.04 -20.86 -17.61
N GLN A 105 33.07 -21.03 -16.79
CA GLN A 105 32.94 -21.18 -15.33
C GLN A 105 32.36 -19.91 -14.70
N ASP A 106 32.88 -18.74 -15.08
CA ASP A 106 32.40 -17.46 -14.58
C ASP A 106 30.95 -17.19 -15.01
N GLY A 107 30.57 -17.55 -16.25
CA GLY A 107 29.21 -17.46 -16.75
C GLY A 107 28.23 -18.33 -15.95
N LEU A 108 28.59 -19.59 -15.69
CA LEU A 108 27.79 -20.52 -14.90
C LEU A 108 27.65 -20.05 -13.45
N SER A 109 28.76 -19.58 -12.85
CA SER A 109 28.77 -19.03 -11.49
C SER A 109 27.84 -17.82 -11.38
N ARG A 110 27.95 -16.83 -12.29
CA ARG A 110 27.07 -15.66 -12.33
C ARG A 110 25.58 -16.04 -12.48
N ALA A 111 25.27 -16.97 -13.38
CA ALA A 111 23.90 -17.44 -13.58
C ALA A 111 23.35 -18.15 -12.33
N THR A 112 24.18 -18.97 -11.68
CA THR A 112 23.81 -19.65 -10.43
C THR A 112 23.54 -18.65 -9.30
N VAL A 113 24.42 -17.67 -9.11
CA VAL A 113 24.22 -16.59 -8.11
C VAL A 113 22.94 -15.80 -8.41
N ARG A 114 22.67 -15.51 -9.70
CA ARG A 114 21.43 -14.82 -10.11
C ARG A 114 20.19 -15.64 -9.75
N VAL A 115 20.19 -16.95 -10.02
CA VAL A 115 19.08 -17.85 -9.64
C VAL A 115 18.85 -17.81 -8.13
N LEU A 116 19.92 -17.93 -7.32
CA LEU A 116 19.82 -17.88 -5.86
C LEU A 116 19.24 -16.55 -5.37
N ARG A 117 19.68 -15.42 -5.94
CA ARG A 117 19.16 -14.09 -5.60
C ARG A 117 17.68 -13.93 -5.94
N CYS A 118 17.28 -14.34 -7.15
CA CYS A 118 15.88 -14.27 -7.57
C CYS A 118 15.00 -15.20 -6.74
N ARG A 119 15.51 -16.36 -6.32
CA ARG A 119 14.82 -17.24 -5.38
C ARG A 119 14.61 -16.57 -4.02
N GLN A 120 15.65 -15.99 -3.44
CA GLN A 120 15.56 -15.31 -2.14
C GLN A 120 14.53 -14.17 -2.19
N GLU A 121 14.55 -13.35 -3.24
CA GLU A 121 13.57 -12.28 -3.41
C GLU A 121 12.15 -12.84 -3.55
N ARG A 122 11.94 -13.88 -4.36
CA ARG A 122 10.64 -14.55 -4.49
C ARG A 122 10.16 -15.06 -3.13
N ASP A 123 11.01 -15.75 -2.37
CA ASP A 123 10.65 -16.36 -1.08
C ASP A 123 10.28 -15.27 -0.05
N ARG A 124 10.99 -14.13 -0.09
CA ARG A 124 10.61 -12.95 0.70
C ARG A 124 9.25 -12.41 0.30
N ARG A 125 8.98 -12.23 -1.00
CA ARG A 125 7.68 -11.74 -1.50
C ARG A 125 6.53 -12.69 -1.20
N GLU A 126 6.81 -14.00 -1.16
CA GLU A 126 5.85 -15.02 -0.75
C GLU A 126 5.43 -14.86 0.71
N GLN A 127 6.39 -14.56 1.60
CA GLN A 127 6.11 -14.28 3.01
C GLN A 127 5.25 -13.00 3.16
N GLU A 128 5.64 -11.91 2.50
CA GLU A 128 4.89 -10.65 2.49
C GLU A 128 3.45 -10.84 1.95
N TYR A 129 3.29 -11.71 0.95
CA TYR A 129 1.98 -12.09 0.40
C TYR A 129 1.14 -12.85 1.43
N ALA A 130 1.71 -13.86 2.08
CA ALA A 130 1.01 -14.66 3.09
C ALA A 130 0.55 -13.80 4.28
N GLU A 131 1.39 -12.88 4.76
CA GLU A 131 1.04 -11.93 5.82
C GLU A 131 -0.10 -10.99 5.39
N SER A 132 0.00 -10.42 4.19
CA SER A 132 -1.05 -9.54 3.66
C SER A 132 -2.37 -10.27 3.41
N LEU A 133 -2.31 -11.53 3.00
CA LEU A 133 -3.50 -12.36 2.81
C LEU A 133 -4.20 -12.63 4.15
N ARG A 134 -3.43 -12.93 5.21
CA ARG A 134 -3.98 -13.11 6.55
C ARG A 134 -4.70 -11.85 7.05
N GLU A 135 -4.08 -10.69 6.91
CA GLU A 135 -4.72 -9.41 7.30
C GLU A 135 -6.00 -9.12 6.50
N TYR A 136 -6.01 -9.47 5.22
CA TYR A 136 -7.21 -9.39 4.39
C TYR A 136 -8.32 -10.31 4.88
N GLU A 137 -8.00 -11.55 5.24
CA GLU A 137 -8.96 -12.52 5.78
C GLU A 137 -9.52 -12.07 7.13
N ASP A 138 -8.66 -11.57 8.03
CA ASP A 138 -9.06 -11.04 9.34
C ASP A 138 -9.97 -9.81 9.18
N ALA A 139 -9.61 -8.86 8.30
CA ALA A 139 -10.42 -7.68 8.03
C ALA A 139 -11.77 -8.03 7.38
N LYS A 140 -11.78 -9.04 6.49
CA LYS A 140 -13.00 -9.55 5.86
C LYS A 140 -13.93 -10.19 6.89
N ALA A 141 -13.39 -11.05 7.77
CA ALA A 141 -14.16 -11.70 8.82
C ALA A 141 -14.78 -10.69 9.78
N MET A 142 -14.01 -9.68 10.20
CA MET A 142 -14.51 -8.59 11.04
C MET A 142 -15.63 -7.80 10.35
N LEU A 143 -15.49 -7.51 9.06
CA LEU A 143 -16.49 -6.80 8.29
C LEU A 143 -17.81 -7.60 8.18
N GLU A 144 -17.73 -8.90 7.90
CA GLU A 144 -18.91 -9.77 7.80
C GLU A 144 -19.61 -9.95 9.16
N ASP A 145 -18.86 -10.07 10.26
CA ASP A 145 -19.44 -10.14 11.62
C ASP A 145 -20.19 -8.84 11.96
N LEU A 146 -19.60 -7.68 11.68
CA LEU A 146 -20.26 -6.39 11.87
C LEU A 146 -21.47 -6.22 10.94
N LYS A 147 -21.37 -6.70 9.69
CA LYS A 147 -22.49 -6.70 8.74
C LYS A 147 -23.67 -7.51 9.26
N HIS A 148 -23.40 -8.69 9.81
CA HIS A 148 -24.42 -9.56 10.39
C HIS A 148 -25.06 -8.93 11.62
N LYS A 149 -24.27 -8.34 12.52
CA LYS A 149 -24.75 -7.69 13.76
C LYS A 149 -25.62 -6.46 13.49
N LEU A 150 -25.28 -5.65 12.49
CA LEU A 150 -25.98 -4.38 12.22
C LEU A 150 -27.15 -4.54 11.24
N GLY A 151 -27.08 -5.53 10.34
CA GLY A 151 -28.06 -5.75 9.28
C GLY A 151 -27.91 -4.77 8.11
N GLU A 152 -28.23 -5.24 6.91
CA GLU A 152 -28.01 -4.48 5.66
C GLU A 152 -28.84 -3.19 5.59
N ALA A 153 -30.06 -3.18 6.14
CA ALA A 153 -30.94 -2.01 6.10
C ALA A 153 -30.35 -0.83 6.89
N LEU A 154 -29.76 -1.11 8.06
CA LEU A 154 -29.12 -0.10 8.88
C LEU A 154 -27.86 0.44 8.18
N ILE A 155 -27.03 -0.45 7.64
CA ILE A 155 -25.84 -0.05 6.89
C ILE A 155 -26.19 0.88 5.72
N LYS A 156 -27.15 0.48 4.87
CA LYS A 156 -27.59 1.28 3.71
C LYS A 156 -28.12 2.65 4.11
N ARG A 157 -28.84 2.74 5.24
CA ARG A 157 -29.35 4.02 5.76
C ARG A 157 -28.23 5.00 6.10
N TYR A 158 -27.14 4.50 6.67
CA TYR A 158 -26.03 5.33 7.15
C TYR A 158 -24.90 5.51 6.14
N GLU A 159 -24.88 4.72 5.07
CA GLU A 159 -23.88 4.80 3.99
C GLU A 159 -23.62 6.21 3.43
N PRO A 160 -24.63 7.04 3.06
CA PRO A 160 -24.37 8.37 2.50
C PRO A 160 -23.63 9.28 3.48
N ILE A 161 -23.92 9.15 4.78
CA ILE A 161 -23.30 9.95 5.84
C ILE A 161 -21.82 9.59 5.97
N PHE A 162 -21.53 8.30 6.08
CA PHE A 162 -20.14 7.84 6.21
C PHE A 162 -19.32 8.09 4.95
N ARG A 163 -19.95 8.10 3.76
CA ARG A 163 -19.32 8.54 2.51
C ARG A 163 -18.92 10.01 2.55
N GLN A 164 -19.80 10.89 3.03
CA GLN A 164 -19.47 12.32 3.22
C GLN A 164 -18.35 12.52 4.24
N LEU A 165 -18.45 11.84 5.40
CA LEU A 165 -17.40 11.89 6.43
C LEU A 165 -16.04 11.43 5.89
N GLN A 166 -16.03 10.36 5.09
CA GLN A 166 -14.81 9.87 4.43
C GLN A 166 -14.23 10.90 3.45
N GLN A 167 -15.05 11.57 2.66
CA GLN A 167 -14.59 12.62 1.74
C GLN A 167 -13.95 13.80 2.47
N HIS A 168 -14.54 14.22 3.60
CA HIS A 168 -13.94 15.25 4.45
C HIS A 168 -12.60 14.80 5.04
N GLN A 169 -12.51 13.56 5.53
CA GLN A 169 -11.26 12.99 6.05
C GLN A 169 -10.16 12.94 4.98
N LEU A 170 -10.49 12.55 3.75
CA LEU A 170 -9.54 12.57 2.62
C LEU A 170 -9.04 13.99 2.32
N THR A 171 -9.94 14.98 2.37
CA THR A 171 -9.57 16.38 2.14
C THR A 171 -8.65 16.90 3.25
N LEU A 172 -8.94 16.58 4.52
CA LEU A 172 -8.08 16.91 5.65
C LEU A 172 -6.71 16.25 5.56
N SER A 173 -6.66 14.96 5.23
CA SER A 173 -5.41 14.22 5.04
C SER A 173 -4.56 14.82 3.91
N ALA A 174 -5.17 15.26 2.82
CA ALA A 174 -4.46 15.88 1.71
C ALA A 174 -3.84 17.23 2.11
N GLU A 175 -4.55 18.07 2.88
CA GLU A 175 -3.99 19.31 3.42
C GLU A 175 -2.89 19.04 4.45
N GLN A 176 -3.02 17.99 5.27
CA GLN A 176 -1.97 17.59 6.20
C GLN A 176 -0.68 17.15 5.47
N GLN A 177 -0.82 16.40 4.37
CA GLN A 177 0.32 16.03 3.51
C GLN A 177 0.97 17.26 2.84
N ARG A 178 0.17 18.25 2.42
CA ARG A 178 0.68 19.51 1.88
C ARG A 178 1.50 20.28 2.91
N ILE A 179 1.00 20.40 4.15
CA ILE A 179 1.73 21.03 5.25
C ILE A 179 3.07 20.32 5.45
N ALA A 180 3.06 18.98 5.58
CA ALA A 180 4.28 18.20 5.76
C ALA A 180 5.30 18.42 4.63
N SER A 181 4.86 18.40 3.37
CA SER A 181 5.75 18.62 2.22
C SER A 181 6.33 20.03 2.17
N PHE A 182 5.55 21.07 2.51
CA PHE A 182 6.07 22.45 2.54
C PHE A 182 6.99 22.68 3.73
N SER A 183 6.69 22.10 4.89
CA SER A 183 7.55 22.16 6.07
C SER A 183 8.90 21.46 5.83
N GLU A 184 8.91 20.30 5.18
CA GLU A 184 10.15 19.59 4.81
C GLU A 184 11.00 20.40 3.83
N LYS A 185 10.39 21.11 2.88
CA LYS A 185 11.11 21.95 1.90
C LYS A 185 11.60 23.28 2.46
N ALA A 186 11.04 23.73 3.59
CA ALA A 186 11.45 24.94 4.29
C ALA A 186 12.58 24.70 5.31
N ALA A 187 12.81 23.44 5.70
CA ALA A 187 13.88 23.01 6.59
C ALA A 187 15.23 22.89 5.86
#